data_AF-A0A9D5IK19-F1
#
_entry.id   AF-A0A9D5IK19-F1
#
_cell.length_a   1.000
_cell.length_b   1.000
_cell.length_c   1.000
_cell.angle_alpha   90.00
_cell.angle_beta   90.00
_cell.angle_gamma   90.00
#
_symmetry.space_group_name_H-M   'P 1'
#
loop_
_entity.id
_entity.type
_entity.pdbx_description
1 polymer ?
#
loop_
_entity_poly.entity_id
_entity_poly.type
_entity_poly.pdbx_seq_one_letter_code
_entity_poly.pdbx_strand_id
1 'polypeptide(L)'
;MTPPDWSSLLPRLLDFERSPGLYRVVLREPRPLFEQIGGVMLLATGRPVAGLPATATNGFELHRAARFFVRTVMLRPGSDPFTLLGLPPDFEPTQLREHYRLMIRLTHPDFCATGEGWPADAATRVNLAHDLLSSPAKRAAYTAALHTRLPMRPRLSRP
;
A
#
# COMPACT_ATOMS: atom_id res chain seq x y z
N MET A 1 -8.42 11.64 8.05
CA MET A 1 -7.04 11.12 7.95
C MET A 1 -6.11 12.11 8.64
N THR A 2 -5.26 11.66 9.57
CA THR A 2 -4.20 12.50 10.17
C THR A 2 -3.25 12.95 9.04
N PRO A 3 -2.83 14.21 9.00
CA PRO A 3 -1.86 14.66 7.99
C PRO A 3 -0.58 13.83 8.10
N PRO A 4 0.01 13.37 6.97
CA PRO A 4 1.26 12.63 7.01
C PRO A 4 2.39 13.48 7.59
N ASP A 5 3.25 12.84 8.37
CA ASP A 5 4.56 13.37 8.71
C ASP A 5 5.49 13.21 7.50
N TRP A 6 5.46 14.23 6.63
CA TRP A 6 6.29 14.28 5.43
C TRP A 6 7.78 14.24 5.73
N SER A 7 8.21 14.73 6.91
CA SER A 7 9.63 14.76 7.26
C SER A 7 10.23 13.37 7.44
N SER A 8 9.44 12.42 7.96
CA SER A 8 9.85 11.02 8.08
C SER A 8 9.53 10.19 6.83
N LEU A 9 8.43 10.49 6.13
CA LEU A 9 8.00 9.72 4.97
C LEU A 9 8.89 9.93 3.74
N LEU A 10 9.18 11.19 3.37
CA LEU A 10 9.82 11.50 2.09
C LEU A 10 11.24 10.91 1.97
N PRO A 11 12.14 11.03 2.98
CA PRO A 11 13.47 10.45 2.89
C PRO A 11 13.41 8.92 2.77
N ARG A 12 12.49 8.28 3.49
CA ARG A 12 12.31 6.80 3.46
C ARG A 12 11.80 6.32 2.12
N LEU A 13 10.94 7.09 1.48
CA LEU A 13 10.41 6.74 0.17
C LEU A 13 11.49 6.78 -0.91
N LEU A 14 12.30 7.85 -0.92
CA LEU A 14 13.42 7.99 -1.85
C LEU A 14 14.50 6.92 -1.60
N ASP A 15 14.79 6.63 -0.33
CA ASP A 15 15.75 5.59 0.04
C ASP A 15 15.27 4.18 -0.38
N PHE A 16 13.97 3.88 -0.23
CA PHE A 16 13.38 2.63 -0.68
C PHE A 16 13.50 2.43 -2.20
N GLU A 17 13.28 3.47 -3.01
CA GLU A 17 13.45 3.39 -4.47
C GLU A 17 14.91 3.07 -4.85
N ARG A 18 15.87 3.71 -4.17
CA ARG A 18 17.31 3.52 -4.45
C ARG A 18 17.82 2.14 -4.03
N SER A 19 17.27 1.61 -2.93
CA SER A 19 17.79 0.40 -2.27
C SER A 19 16.68 -0.55 -1.81
N PRO A 20 15.81 -1.06 -2.72
CA PRO A 20 14.62 -1.82 -2.34
C PRO A 20 14.93 -3.13 -1.61
N GLY A 21 16.09 -3.73 -1.86
CA GLY A 21 16.53 -4.98 -1.23
C GLY A 21 16.94 -4.85 0.25
N LEU A 22 17.09 -3.63 0.78
CA LEU A 22 17.47 -3.40 2.18
C LEU A 22 16.31 -3.61 3.15
N TYR A 23 15.07 -3.56 2.65
CA TYR A 23 13.89 -3.54 3.49
C TYR A 23 13.11 -4.86 3.43
N ARG A 24 12.78 -5.40 4.61
CA ARG A 24 11.96 -6.61 4.69
C ARG A 24 10.49 -6.22 4.62
N VAL A 25 10.00 -5.99 3.40
CA VAL A 25 8.61 -5.58 3.14
C VAL A 25 7.54 -6.52 3.71
N VAL A 26 7.86 -7.81 3.87
CA VAL A 26 6.98 -8.80 4.53
C VAL A 26 6.77 -8.46 6.01
N LEU A 27 7.75 -7.82 6.65
CA LEU A 27 7.68 -7.31 8.03
C LEU A 27 7.17 -5.86 8.09
N ARG A 28 6.63 -5.33 6.99
CA ARG A 28 6.18 -3.93 6.87
C ARG A 28 7.30 -2.92 7.13
N GLU A 29 8.49 -3.21 6.61
CA GLU A 29 9.62 -2.29 6.60
C GLU A 29 9.80 -1.61 5.24
N PRO A 30 10.15 -0.30 5.20
CA PRO A 30 10.35 0.59 6.34
C PRO A 30 9.02 1.08 6.94
N ARG A 31 8.91 1.07 8.28
CA ARG A 31 7.66 1.36 9.00
C ARG A 31 6.96 2.66 8.56
N PRO A 32 7.64 3.80 8.37
CA PRO A 32 6.97 5.04 7.98
C PRO A 32 6.16 4.93 6.69
N LEU A 33 6.59 4.09 5.73
CA LEU A 33 5.85 3.91 4.47
C LEU A 33 4.54 3.12 4.66
N PHE A 34 4.51 2.19 5.62
CA PHE A 34 3.32 1.39 5.93
C PHE A 34 2.37 2.11 6.89
N GLU A 35 2.90 2.82 7.88
CA GLU A 35 2.10 3.60 8.85
C GLU A 35 1.40 4.79 8.18
N GLN A 36 2.02 5.35 7.15
CA GLN A 36 1.53 6.55 6.44
C GLN A 36 1.22 6.26 4.97
N ILE A 37 0.73 5.06 4.68
CA ILE A 37 0.52 4.54 3.32
C ILE A 37 -0.41 5.39 2.45
N GLY A 38 -1.40 6.07 3.06
CA GLY A 38 -2.25 7.03 2.35
C GLY A 38 -1.45 8.20 1.77
N GLY A 39 -0.40 8.65 2.47
CA GLY A 39 0.54 9.65 1.97
C GLY A 39 1.34 9.15 0.77
N VAL A 40 1.79 7.89 0.80
CA VAL A 40 2.46 7.24 -0.33
C VAL A 40 1.53 7.18 -1.55
N MET A 41 0.29 6.74 -1.37
CA MET A 41 -0.70 6.69 -2.46
C MET A 41 -0.99 8.08 -3.03
N LEU A 42 -1.14 9.10 -2.19
CA LEU A 42 -1.37 10.48 -2.63
C LEU A 42 -0.20 10.98 -3.51
N LEU A 43 1.05 10.78 -3.09
CA LEU A 43 2.23 11.11 -3.88
C LEU A 43 2.26 10.32 -5.21
N ALA A 44 1.86 9.05 -5.18
CA ALA A 44 1.79 8.21 -6.37
C ALA A 44 0.76 8.72 -7.40
N THR A 45 -0.23 9.52 -7.00
CA THR A 45 -1.20 10.14 -7.94
C THR A 45 -0.63 11.30 -8.74
N GLY A 46 0.53 11.84 -8.34
CA GLY A 46 1.18 12.98 -9.00
C GLY A 46 0.44 14.31 -8.86
N ARG A 47 -0.61 14.36 -8.04
CA ARG A 47 -1.33 15.61 -7.74
C ARG A 47 -0.64 16.38 -6.62
N PRO A 48 -0.79 17.72 -6.60
CA PRO A 48 -0.39 18.51 -5.44
C PRO A 48 -1.03 17.98 -4.16
N VAL A 49 -0.21 17.75 -3.13
CA VAL A 49 -0.65 17.26 -1.82
C VAL A 49 -0.52 18.37 -0.80
N ALA A 50 -1.61 18.64 -0.07
CA ALA A 50 -1.62 19.68 0.96
C ALA A 50 -0.64 19.35 2.11
N GLY A 51 0.05 20.36 2.62
CA GLY A 51 0.99 20.24 3.73
C GLY A 51 2.36 19.67 3.36
N LEU A 52 2.59 19.32 2.09
CA LEU A 52 3.92 18.92 1.63
C LEU A 52 4.89 20.13 1.72
N PRO A 53 6.11 19.98 2.28
CA PRO A 53 7.05 21.08 2.40
C PRO A 53 7.39 21.69 1.04
N ALA A 54 7.48 23.02 0.97
CA ALA A 54 7.89 23.73 -0.26
C ALA A 54 9.32 23.35 -0.73
N THR A 55 10.14 22.83 0.19
CA THR A 55 11.49 22.29 -0.07
C THR A 55 11.50 20.90 -0.70
N ALA A 56 10.34 20.28 -0.95
CA ALA A 56 10.22 19.07 -1.77
C ALA A 56 10.45 19.41 -3.25
N THR A 57 11.66 19.87 -3.57
CA THR A 57 12.06 20.45 -4.86
C THR A 57 11.87 19.49 -6.04
N ASN A 58 11.81 18.18 -5.80
CA ASN A 58 11.66 17.15 -6.82
C ASN A 58 10.34 16.38 -6.69
N GLY A 59 9.21 17.04 -6.98
CA GLY A 59 7.90 16.38 -7.04
C GLY A 59 7.87 15.17 -7.99
N PHE A 60 8.69 15.19 -9.05
CA PHE A 60 8.81 14.08 -9.99
C PHE A 60 9.51 12.85 -9.39
N GLU A 61 10.57 13.03 -8.60
CA GLU A 61 11.27 11.92 -7.93
C GLU A 61 10.39 11.28 -6.86
N LEU A 62 9.71 12.11 -6.06
CA LEU A 62 8.77 11.62 -5.04
C LEU A 62 7.62 10.85 -5.67
N HIS A 63 7.06 11.37 -6.77
CA HIS A 63 6.03 10.69 -7.53
C HIS A 63 6.51 9.33 -8.07
N ARG A 64 7.70 9.29 -8.68
CA ARG A 64 8.30 8.07 -9.21
C ARG A 64 8.56 7.04 -8.12
N ALA A 65 9.16 7.44 -7.00
CA ALA A 65 9.44 6.58 -5.86
C ALA A 65 8.14 6.05 -5.20
N ALA A 66 7.11 6.90 -5.07
CA ALA A 66 5.79 6.49 -4.61
C ALA A 66 5.17 5.42 -5.50
N ARG A 67 5.18 5.63 -6.82
CA ARG A 67 4.68 4.64 -7.79
C ARG A 67 5.47 3.35 -7.73
N PHE A 68 6.80 3.43 -7.59
CA PHE A 68 7.66 2.27 -7.43
C PHE A 68 7.26 1.44 -6.21
N PHE A 69 7.02 2.08 -5.05
CA PHE A 69 6.56 1.40 -3.84
C PHE A 69 5.20 0.72 -4.06
N VAL A 70 4.21 1.43 -4.62
CA VAL A 70 2.88 0.86 -4.89
C VAL A 70 3.00 -0.38 -5.80
N ARG A 71 3.81 -0.32 -6.86
CA ARG A 71 4.00 -1.44 -7.80
C ARG A 71 4.68 -2.64 -7.16
N THR A 72 5.78 -2.41 -6.43
CA THR A 72 6.67 -3.48 -5.96
C THR A 72 6.26 -4.05 -4.60
N VAL A 73 5.45 -3.33 -3.83
CA VAL A 73 5.02 -3.75 -2.50
C VAL A 73 3.53 -4.06 -2.48
N MET A 74 2.68 -3.12 -2.92
CA MET A 74 1.24 -3.28 -2.80
C MET A 74 0.67 -4.18 -3.89
N LEU A 75 1.09 -3.97 -5.14
CA LEU A 75 0.63 -4.70 -6.32
C LEU A 75 1.51 -5.90 -6.69
N ARG A 76 2.49 -6.27 -5.86
CA ARG A 76 3.29 -7.48 -6.12
C ARG A 76 2.39 -8.71 -6.28
N PRO A 77 2.77 -9.70 -7.09
CA PRO A 77 2.06 -10.96 -7.17
C PRO A 77 1.88 -11.58 -5.77
N GLY A 78 0.68 -12.07 -5.47
CA GLY A 78 0.38 -12.70 -4.19
C GLY A 78 0.19 -11.77 -2.99
N SER A 79 0.18 -10.43 -3.17
CA SER A 79 -0.27 -9.52 -2.10
C SER A 79 -1.66 -9.89 -1.61
N ASP A 80 -1.80 -10.02 -0.31
CA ASP A 80 -3.10 -10.18 0.34
C ASP A 80 -3.94 -8.89 0.20
N PRO A 81 -5.27 -8.97 0.34
CA PRO A 81 -6.17 -7.81 0.21
C PRO A 81 -5.82 -6.64 1.13
N PHE A 82 -5.31 -6.89 2.34
CA PHE A 82 -4.93 -5.83 3.27
C PHE A 82 -3.66 -5.11 2.81
N THR A 83 -2.62 -5.84 2.41
CA THR A 83 -1.41 -5.24 1.83
C THR A 83 -1.72 -4.49 0.54
N LEU A 84 -2.58 -5.05 -0.31
CA LEU A 84 -2.96 -4.45 -1.59
C LEU A 84 -3.66 -3.09 -1.42
N LEU A 85 -4.55 -2.96 -0.44
CA LEU A 85 -5.22 -1.69 -0.12
C LEU A 85 -4.51 -0.86 0.95
N GLY A 86 -3.34 -1.31 1.45
CA GLY A 86 -2.61 -0.59 2.51
C GLY A 86 -3.43 -0.43 3.79
N LEU A 87 -4.12 -1.48 4.23
CA LEU A 87 -4.96 -1.44 5.43
C LEU A 87 -4.39 -2.34 6.53
N PRO A 88 -4.42 -1.91 7.80
CA PRO A 88 -4.24 -2.82 8.92
C PRO A 88 -5.51 -3.67 9.14
N PRO A 89 -5.47 -4.81 9.87
CA PRO A 89 -6.65 -5.65 10.08
C PRO A 89 -7.84 -4.96 10.78
N ASP A 90 -7.57 -3.95 11.59
CA ASP A 90 -8.48 -3.14 12.41
C ASP A 90 -8.81 -1.79 11.76
N PHE A 91 -8.75 -1.70 10.43
CA PHE A 91 -9.02 -0.45 9.70
C PHE A 91 -10.44 0.10 9.90
N GLU A 92 -10.56 1.42 9.82
CA GLU A 92 -11.84 2.12 9.82
C GLU A 92 -12.51 2.08 8.43
N PRO A 93 -13.84 1.96 8.33
CA PRO A 93 -14.55 1.92 7.03
C PRO A 93 -14.29 3.13 6.12
N THR A 94 -13.97 4.29 6.70
CA THR A 94 -13.56 5.49 5.96
C THR A 94 -12.23 5.28 5.22
N GLN A 95 -11.24 4.64 5.86
CA GLN A 95 -9.94 4.35 5.26
C GLN A 95 -10.07 3.42 4.06
N LEU A 96 -10.93 2.39 4.16
CA LEU A 96 -11.20 1.48 3.04
C LEU A 96 -11.70 2.25 1.81
N ARG A 97 -12.68 3.13 1.99
CA ARG A 97 -13.24 3.94 0.90
C ARG A 97 -12.19 4.88 0.29
N GLU A 98 -11.39 5.52 1.13
CA GLU A 98 -10.34 6.45 0.69
C GLU A 98 -9.24 5.73 -0.10
N HIS A 99 -8.68 4.66 0.46
CA HIS A 99 -7.60 3.90 -0.18
C HIS A 99 -8.07 3.21 -1.47
N TYR A 100 -9.29 2.68 -1.47
CA TYR A 100 -9.90 2.12 -2.69
C TYR A 100 -9.95 3.16 -3.81
N ARG A 101 -10.45 4.37 -3.53
CA ARG A 101 -10.53 5.45 -4.53
C ARG A 101 -9.15 5.84 -5.06
N LEU A 102 -8.15 5.93 -4.20
CA LEU A 102 -6.76 6.22 -4.62
C LEU A 102 -6.21 5.10 -5.50
N MET A 103 -6.38 3.84 -5.09
CA MET A 103 -5.88 2.68 -5.84
C MET A 103 -6.56 2.51 -7.20
N ILE A 104 -7.88 2.67 -7.31
CA ILE A 104 -8.58 2.65 -8.60
C ILE A 104 -8.09 3.77 -9.49
N ARG A 105 -7.90 4.97 -8.93
CA ARG A 105 -7.40 6.08 -9.70
C ARG A 105 -5.97 5.88 -10.23
N LEU A 106 -5.15 5.14 -9.49
CA LEU A 106 -3.82 4.77 -9.95
C LEU A 106 -3.87 3.67 -11.01
N THR A 107 -4.77 2.69 -10.89
CA THR A 107 -4.67 1.42 -11.62
C THR A 107 -5.68 1.24 -12.75
N HIS A 108 -6.76 2.01 -12.78
CA HIS A 108 -7.81 1.87 -13.79
C HIS A 108 -7.35 2.46 -15.13
N PRO A 109 -7.59 1.76 -16.26
CA PRO A 109 -7.13 2.20 -17.58
C PRO A 109 -7.63 3.60 -17.95
N ASP A 110 -8.86 3.97 -17.58
CA ASP A 110 -9.43 5.29 -17.86
C ASP A 110 -8.64 6.47 -17.27
N PHE A 111 -7.81 6.23 -16.24
CA PHE A 111 -7.01 7.27 -15.60
C PHE A 111 -5.51 7.16 -15.91
N CYS A 112 -5.09 6.03 -16.49
CA CYS A 112 -3.69 5.79 -16.81
C CYS A 112 -3.35 6.37 -18.18
N ALA A 113 -2.36 7.25 -18.25
CA ALA A 113 -1.75 7.58 -19.54
C ALA A 113 -1.06 6.33 -20.12
N THR A 114 -1.08 6.18 -21.45
CA THR A 114 -0.38 5.10 -22.16
C THR A 114 1.09 5.07 -21.73
N GLY A 115 1.55 3.94 -21.17
CA GLY A 115 2.94 3.73 -20.72
C GLY A 115 3.15 3.74 -19.20
N GLU A 116 2.11 3.95 -18.40
CA GLU A 116 2.23 4.06 -16.92
C GLU A 116 2.68 2.77 -16.19
N GLY A 117 2.68 1.61 -16.85
CA GLY A 117 3.38 0.41 -16.40
C GLY A 117 2.77 -0.29 -15.16
N TRP A 118 1.51 -0.02 -14.84
CA TRP A 118 0.77 -0.80 -13.85
C TRP A 118 0.52 -2.22 -14.35
N PRO A 119 0.44 -3.24 -13.47
CA PRO A 119 0.02 -4.58 -13.86
C PRO A 119 -1.38 -4.53 -14.50
N ALA A 120 -1.56 -5.26 -15.61
CA ALA A 120 -2.82 -5.24 -16.38
C ALA A 120 -4.05 -5.68 -15.57
N ASP A 121 -3.84 -6.50 -14.53
CA ASP A 121 -4.87 -7.01 -13.63
C ASP A 121 -5.06 -6.17 -12.35
N ALA A 122 -4.31 -5.07 -12.20
CA ALA A 122 -4.26 -4.32 -10.95
C ALA A 122 -5.63 -3.78 -10.52
N ALA A 123 -6.37 -3.14 -11.42
CA ALA A 123 -7.71 -2.62 -11.14
C ALA A 123 -8.68 -3.73 -10.70
N THR A 124 -8.65 -4.88 -11.39
CA THR A 124 -9.47 -6.05 -11.02
C THR A 124 -9.13 -6.56 -9.63
N ARG A 125 -7.84 -6.67 -9.29
CA ARG A 125 -7.40 -7.08 -7.95
C ARG A 125 -7.81 -6.08 -6.87
N VAL A 126 -7.77 -4.78 -7.15
CA VAL A 126 -8.25 -3.71 -6.25
C VAL A 126 -9.75 -3.86 -5.98
N ASN A 127 -10.57 -4.08 -7.02
CA ASN A 127 -12.01 -4.31 -6.88
C ASN A 127 -12.31 -5.54 -6.02
N LEU A 128 -11.67 -6.68 -6.32
CA LEU A 128 -11.86 -7.91 -5.56
C LEU A 128 -11.45 -7.76 -4.09
N ALA A 129 -10.35 -7.05 -3.82
CA ALA A 129 -9.92 -6.76 -2.44
C ALA A 129 -10.95 -5.89 -1.71
N HIS A 130 -11.49 -4.86 -2.36
CA HIS A 130 -12.52 -4.01 -1.79
C HIS A 130 -13.81 -4.78 -1.50
N ASP A 131 -14.27 -5.63 -2.43
CA ASP A 131 -15.48 -6.44 -2.26
C ASP A 131 -15.37 -7.45 -1.11
N LEU A 132 -14.17 -7.97 -0.88
CA LEU A 132 -13.87 -8.84 0.25
C LEU A 132 -13.85 -8.05 1.56
N LEU A 133 -13.13 -6.93 1.60
CA LEU A 133 -12.89 -6.17 2.84
C LEU A 133 -14.09 -5.31 3.27
N SER A 134 -14.97 -4.94 2.35
CA SER A 134 -16.21 -4.21 2.64
C SER A 134 -17.28 -5.06 3.34
N SER A 135 -17.23 -6.39 3.20
CA SER A 135 -18.14 -7.32 3.88
C SER A 135 -17.50 -7.86 5.16
N PRO A 136 -18.06 -7.58 6.36
CA PRO A 136 -17.54 -8.13 7.62
C PRO A 136 -17.47 -9.65 7.62
N ALA A 137 -18.46 -10.32 7.04
CA ALA A 137 -18.51 -11.78 6.95
C ALA A 137 -17.40 -12.35 6.06
N LYS A 138 -17.21 -11.81 4.85
CA LYS A 138 -16.14 -12.25 3.94
C LYS A 138 -14.76 -11.97 4.54
N ARG A 139 -14.60 -10.81 5.19
CA ARG A 139 -13.36 -10.43 5.88
C ARG A 139 -13.03 -11.39 7.02
N ALA A 140 -14.01 -11.73 7.87
CA ALA A 140 -13.82 -12.69 8.96
C ALA A 140 -13.42 -14.09 8.45
N ALA A 141 -14.12 -14.58 7.41
CA ALA A 141 -13.79 -15.87 6.78
C ALA A 141 -12.39 -15.89 6.18
N TYR A 142 -12.00 -14.81 5.49
CA TYR A 142 -10.65 -14.66 4.93
C TYR A 142 -9.58 -14.65 6.01
N THR A 143 -9.77 -13.86 7.08
CA THR A 143 -8.84 -13.80 8.21
C THR A 143 -8.71 -15.16 8.91
N ALA A 144 -9.82 -15.89 9.09
CA ALA A 144 -9.77 -17.25 9.64
C ALA A 144 -8.93 -18.19 8.76
N ALA A 145 -9.14 -18.16 7.44
CA ALA A 145 -8.39 -18.99 6.49
C ALA A 145 -6.87 -18.67 6.46
N LEU A 146 -6.48 -17.41 6.70
CA LEU A 146 -5.06 -17.04 6.83
C LEU A 146 -4.40 -17.73 8.03
N HIS A 147 -5.09 -17.82 9.17
CA HIS A 147 -4.56 -18.48 10.36
C HIS A 147 -4.40 -19.99 10.17
N THR A 148 -5.26 -20.62 9.37
CA THR A 148 -5.17 -22.05 9.05
C THR A 148 -4.03 -22.36 8.06
N ARG A 149 -3.71 -21.42 7.16
CA ARG A 149 -2.65 -21.58 6.15
C ARG A 149 -1.24 -21.31 6.67
N LEU A 150 -1.11 -20.53 7.74
CA LEU A 150 0.15 -20.40 8.46
C LEU A 150 0.37 -21.69 9.26
N PRO A 151 1.44 -22.47 9.05
CA PRO A 151 1.71 -23.61 9.91
C PRO A 151 1.85 -23.07 11.34
N MET A 152 0.99 -23.56 12.25
CA MET A 152 1.21 -23.37 13.68
C MET A 152 2.63 -23.84 13.96
N ARG A 153 3.55 -22.91 14.25
CA ARG A 153 4.88 -23.28 14.73
C ARG A 153 4.65 -24.11 16.00
N PRO A 154 5.09 -25.39 16.05
CA PRO A 154 4.99 -26.13 17.28
C PRO A 154 5.78 -25.35 18.33
N ARG A 155 5.13 -25.05 19.47
CA ARG A 155 5.84 -24.55 20.64
C ARG A 155 6.88 -25.61 20.98
N LEU A 156 8.16 -25.35 20.67
CA LEU A 156 9.25 -26.12 21.23
C LEU A 156 9.24 -25.84 22.73
N SER A 157 8.59 -26.72 23.49
CA SER A 157 8.80 -26.83 24.92
C SER A 157 10.29 -27.13 25.13
N ARG A 158 11.01 -26.15 25.69
CA ARG A 158 12.40 -26.36 26.12
C ARG A 158 12.40 -27.26 27.37
N PRO A 159 13.36 -28.20 27.47
CA PRO A 159 13.57 -29.02 28.66
C PRO A 159 14.11 -28.20 29.83
#